data_AF-A0A9Q3DLL0-F1
#
_entry.id   AF-A0A9Q3DLL0-F1
#
_cell.length_a   1.000
_cell.length_b   1.000
_cell.length_c   1.000
_cell.angle_alpha   90.00
_cell.angle_beta   90.00
_cell.angle_gamma   90.00
#
_symmetry.space_group_name_H-M   'P 1'
#
loop_
_entity.id
_entity.type
_entity.pdbx_description
1 polymer ?
#
loop_
_entity_poly.entity_id
_entity_poly.type
_entity_poly.pdbx_seq_one_letter_code
_entity_poly.pdbx_strand_id
1 'polypeptide(L)'
;MEINATYENAPIRIRAFTRYPLGNIKLYMRLRAEACWLLDNRATWTHRADPLFETSPPTFPIIFHSCPTYVDVDDDICRNALLHQNKIEKKSVDKI
;
A
#
# COMPACT_ATOMS: atom_id res chain seq x y z
N MET A 1 1.33 6.35 21.67
CA MET A 1 1.55 6.29 20.22
C MET A 1 0.68 7.37 19.60
N GLU A 2 1.28 8.40 19.01
CA GLU A 2 0.55 9.48 18.36
C GLU A 2 0.95 9.53 16.89
N ILE A 3 -0.01 9.37 15.99
CA ILE A 3 0.27 9.38 14.55
C ILE A 3 -0.03 10.74 13.90
N ASN A 4 -0.76 11.61 14.61
CA ASN A 4 -1.24 12.94 14.17
C ASN A 4 -1.61 12.95 12.67
N ALA A 5 -2.63 12.16 12.34
CA ALA A 5 -3.08 11.88 10.98
C ALA A 5 -4.56 12.24 10.81
N THR A 6 -4.90 12.87 9.69
CA THR A 6 -6.26 13.30 9.37
C THR A 6 -6.68 12.76 8.00
N TYR A 7 -7.94 12.31 7.89
CA TYR A 7 -8.59 11.91 6.65
C TYR A 7 -9.85 12.76 6.49
N GLU A 8 -10.03 13.44 5.35
CA GLU A 8 -11.16 14.36 5.12
C GLU A 8 -11.36 15.40 6.25
N ASN A 9 -10.25 15.96 6.76
CA ASN A 9 -10.21 16.89 7.90
C ASN A 9 -10.68 16.31 9.25
N ALA A 10 -10.95 15.00 9.33
CA ALA A 10 -11.25 14.32 10.59
C ALA A 10 -10.01 13.56 11.11
N PRO A 11 -9.72 13.59 12.42
CA PRO A 11 -8.65 12.78 13.00
C PRO A 11 -8.91 11.28 12.80
N ILE A 12 -7.90 10.56 12.30
CA ILE A 12 -7.97 9.11 12.16
C ILE A 12 -8.02 8.46 13.54
N ARG A 13 -9.05 7.65 13.79
CA ARG A 13 -9.25 6.98 15.10
C ARG A 13 -8.76 5.54 15.09
N ILE A 14 -7.61 5.30 15.72
CA ILE A 14 -7.14 3.96 16.02
C ILE A 14 -7.87 3.44 17.26
N ARG A 15 -8.50 2.27 17.16
CA ARG A 15 -9.23 1.64 18.28
C ARG A 15 -8.34 0.83 19.20
N ALA A 16 -7.36 0.15 18.60
CA ALA A 16 -6.37 -0.62 19.32
C ALA A 16 -5.12 -0.76 18.46
N PHE A 17 -4.00 -1.11 19.07
CA PHE A 17 -2.79 -1.49 18.35
C PHE A 17 -2.08 -2.63 19.07
N THR A 18 -1.33 -3.41 18.31
CA THR A 18 -0.44 -4.46 18.82
C THR A 18 0.94 -4.24 18.25
N ARG A 19 1.96 -4.27 19.10
CA ARG A 19 3.37 -4.25 18.70
C ARG A 19 3.94 -5.67 18.83
N TYR A 20 4.50 -6.19 17.76
CA TYR A 20 5.14 -7.49 17.74
C TYR A 20 6.63 -7.37 18.13
N PRO A 21 7.24 -8.43 18.70
CA PRO A 21 8.65 -8.42 19.10
C PRO A 21 9.63 -8.08 17.97
N LEU A 22 9.27 -8.39 16.72
CA LEU A 22 10.08 -8.12 15.52
C LEU A 22 9.91 -6.69 14.97
N GLY A 23 9.27 -5.79 15.71
CA GLY A 23 9.08 -4.39 15.32
C GLY A 23 7.85 -4.10 14.46
N ASN A 24 7.10 -5.13 14.03
CA ASN A 24 5.84 -4.93 13.31
C ASN A 24 4.78 -4.32 14.21
N ILE A 25 4.01 -3.36 13.68
CA ILE A 25 2.86 -2.76 14.37
C ILE A 25 1.60 -3.13 13.59
N LYS A 26 0.57 -3.60 14.30
CA LYS A 26 -0.76 -3.83 13.77
C LYS A 26 -1.73 -2.83 14.36
N LEU A 27 -2.43 -2.09 13.51
CA LEU A 27 -3.43 -1.11 13.88
C LEU A 27 -4.82 -1.69 13.64
N TYR A 28 -5.70 -1.53 14.62
CA TYR A 28 -7.10 -1.93 14.54
C TYR A 28 -7.96 -0.69 14.38
N MET A 29 -8.70 -0.63 13.27
CA MET A 29 -9.45 0.54 12.83
C MET A 29 -10.85 0.12 12.42
N ARG A 30 -11.80 1.05 12.48
CA ARG A 30 -13.17 0.77 12.04
C ARG A 30 -13.33 0.96 10.53
N LEU A 31 -12.79 2.05 9.99
CA LEU A 31 -13.05 2.46 8.62
C LEU A 31 -11.93 2.00 7.69
N ARG A 32 -12.30 1.34 6.61
CA ARG A 32 -11.36 0.92 5.56
C ARG A 32 -10.67 2.12 4.91
N ALA A 33 -11.38 3.21 4.68
CA ALA A 33 -10.83 4.43 4.07
C ALA A 33 -9.68 5.02 4.90
N GLU A 34 -9.84 5.11 6.22
CA GLU A 34 -8.78 5.55 7.13
C GLU A 34 -7.56 4.61 7.09
N ALA A 35 -7.80 3.30 7.02
CA ALA A 35 -6.72 2.31 6.93
C ALA A 35 -5.94 2.41 5.60
N CYS A 36 -6.64 2.60 4.48
CA CYS A 36 -6.02 2.86 3.18
C CYS A 36 -5.19 4.15 3.23
N TRP A 37 -5.75 5.23 3.79
CA TRP A 37 -5.02 6.48 3.94
C TRP A 37 -3.73 6.30 4.75
N LEU A 38 -3.75 5.58 5.87
CA LEU A 38 -2.54 5.32 6.65
C LEU A 38 -1.49 4.53 5.85
N LEU A 39 -1.89 3.57 5.03
CA LEU A 39 -0.95 2.80 4.20
C LEU A 39 -0.31 3.67 3.12
N ASP A 40 -1.11 4.50 2.46
CA ASP A 40 -0.66 5.39 1.39
C ASP A 40 0.25 6.51 1.93
N ASN A 41 0.00 6.96 3.16
CA ASN A 41 0.72 8.05 3.81
C ASN A 41 1.73 7.56 4.88
N ARG A 42 2.13 6.28 4.86
CA ARG A 42 3.02 5.70 5.90
C ARG A 42 4.25 6.54 6.22
N ALA A 43 4.86 7.19 5.22
CA ALA A 43 6.04 8.02 5.42
C ALA A 43 5.80 9.27 6.28
N THR A 44 4.56 9.78 6.33
CA THR A 44 4.25 11.02 7.04
C THR A 44 3.97 10.81 8.53
N TRP A 45 3.64 9.59 8.95
CA TRP A 45 3.18 9.34 10.33
C TRP A 45 3.94 8.24 11.08
N THR A 46 4.58 7.29 10.40
CA THR A 46 5.18 6.11 11.07
C THR A 46 6.26 6.50 12.08
N HIS A 47 7.13 7.47 11.76
CA HIS A 47 8.13 8.03 12.69
C HIS A 47 7.52 8.66 13.95
N ARG A 48 6.27 9.16 13.87
CA ARG A 48 5.54 9.73 15.03
C ARG A 48 4.97 8.64 15.92
N ALA A 49 4.58 7.52 15.31
CA ALA A 49 4.16 6.33 16.04
C ALA A 49 5.32 5.71 16.84
N ASP A 50 6.49 5.64 16.19
CA ASP A 50 7.73 5.08 16.71
C ASP A 50 8.93 5.63 15.91
N PRO A 51 9.93 6.29 16.56
CA PRO A 51 11.11 6.81 15.87
C PRO A 51 11.92 5.76 15.11
N LEU A 52 11.87 4.48 15.52
CA LEU A 52 12.55 3.38 14.83
C LEU A 52 11.73 2.83 13.65
N PHE A 53 10.47 3.26 13.52
CA PHE A 53 9.55 2.84 12.49
C PHE A 53 9.43 3.94 11.44
N GLU A 54 10.54 4.25 10.76
CA GLU A 54 10.52 5.19 9.64
C GLU A 54 10.32 4.44 8.33
N THR A 55 9.23 4.75 7.62
CA THR A 55 8.97 4.16 6.30
C THR A 55 9.23 5.18 5.21
N SER A 56 9.94 4.79 4.16
CA SER A 56 10.06 5.63 2.96
C SER A 56 8.70 5.74 2.23
N PRO A 57 8.48 6.85 1.49
CA PRO A 57 7.36 6.94 0.56
C PRO A 57 7.37 5.73 -0.38
N PRO A 58 6.20 5.20 -0.80
CA PRO A 58 6.16 4.18 -1.83
C PRO A 58 6.88 4.69 -3.09
N THR A 59 8.08 4.16 -3.35
CA THR A 59 8.87 4.46 -4.55
C THR A 59 8.31 3.79 -5.80
N PHE A 60 7.55 2.70 -5.61
CA PHE A 60 6.87 2.00 -6.69
C PHE A 60 5.36 2.06 -6.48
N PRO A 61 4.58 2.48 -7.50
CA PRO A 61 3.12 2.56 -7.41
C PRO A 61 2.45 1.19 -7.26
N ILE A 62 3.17 0.11 -7.58
CA ILE A 62 2.65 -1.26 -7.58
C ILE A 62 3.72 -2.18 -6.97
N ILE A 63 3.40 -2.83 -5.85
CA ILE A 63 4.08 -4.06 -5.44
C ILE A 63 3.33 -5.18 -6.15
N PHE A 64 3.93 -5.85 -7.13
CA PHE A 64 3.32 -7.02 -7.76
C PHE A 64 3.20 -8.14 -6.71
N HIS A 65 1.97 -8.49 -6.34
CA HIS A 65 1.68 -9.51 -5.31
C HIS A 65 1.78 -10.94 -5.89
N SER A 66 2.03 -11.06 -7.19
CA SER A 66 2.10 -12.32 -7.91
C SER A 66 2.96 -12.15 -9.16
N CYS A 67 4.08 -12.87 -9.21
CA CYS A 67 4.80 -13.11 -10.45
C CYS A 67 4.13 -14.30 -11.14
N PRO A 68 3.60 -14.17 -12.36
CA PRO A 68 3.03 -15.32 -13.06
C PRO A 68 4.14 -16.35 -13.28
N THR A 69 3.87 -17.63 -12.99
CA THR A 69 4.84 -18.71 -13.23
C THR A 69 5.15 -18.92 -14.70
N TYR A 70 4.31 -18.37 -15.59
CA TYR A 70 4.50 -18.32 -17.03
C TYR A 70 3.84 -17.05 -17.57
N VAL A 71 4.58 -16.26 -18.34
CA VAL A 71 4.05 -15.15 -19.15
C VAL A 71 4.63 -15.31 -20.53
N ASP A 72 3.77 -15.45 -21.52
CA ASP A 72 4.12 -15.20 -22.91
C ASP A 72 3.84 -13.71 -23.19
N VAL A 73 4.90 -12.94 -23.41
CA VAL A 73 4.80 -11.49 -23.66
C VAL A 73 4.39 -11.17 -25.10
N ASP A 74 4.50 -12.15 -25.99
CA ASP A 74 4.12 -12.04 -27.40
C ASP A 74 2.67 -12.51 -27.63
N ASP A 75 2.07 -13.20 -26.66
CA ASP A 75 0.64 -13.54 -26.66
C ASP A 75 -0.23 -12.40 -26.12
N ASP A 76 -1.02 -11.81 -27.03
CA ASP A 76 -1.98 -10.76 -26.72
C ASP A 76 -3.05 -11.19 -25.69
N ILE A 77 -3.42 -12.47 -25.62
CA ILE A 77 -4.39 -12.97 -24.65
C ILE A 77 -3.80 -12.94 -23.25
N CYS A 78 -2.60 -13.52 -23.07
CA CYS A 78 -1.87 -13.46 -21.80
C CYS A 78 -1.63 -12.01 -21.34
N ARG A 79 -1.23 -11.14 -22.27
CA ARG A 79 -0.97 -9.72 -21.98
C ARG A 79 -2.24 -8.98 -21.55
N ASN A 80 -3.35 -9.14 -22.26
CA ASN A 80 -4.61 -8.48 -21.91
C ASN A 80 -5.16 -9.00 -20.57
N ALA A 81 -5.02 -10.29 -20.27
CA ALA A 81 -5.42 -10.86 -18.99
C ALA A 81 -4.62 -10.28 -17.82
N LEU A 82 -3.30 -10.13 -17.98
CA LEU A 82 -2.44 -9.50 -16.98
C LEU A 82 -2.79 -8.02 -16.75
N LEU A 83 -3.03 -7.26 -17.82
CA LEU A 83 -3.44 -5.86 -17.71
C LEU A 83 -4.77 -5.72 -16.97
N HIS A 84 -5.75 -6.57 -17.29
CA HIS A 84 -7.04 -6.59 -16.62
C HIS A 84 -6.91 -6.95 -15.13
N GLN A 85 -6.17 -8.01 -14.79
CA GLN A 85 -5.96 -8.45 -13.42
C GLN A 85 -5.27 -7.38 -12.57
N ASN A 86 -4.32 -6.64 -13.16
CA ASN A 86 -3.58 -5.58 -12.47
C ASN A 86 -4.23 -4.20 -12.59
N LYS A 87 -5.40 -4.10 -13.24
CA LYS A 87 -6.13 -2.83 -13.49
C LYS A 87 -5.27 -1.77 -14.18
N ILE A 88 -4.39 -2.20 -15.09
CA ILE A 88 -3.52 -1.34 -15.88
C ILE A 88 -4.21 -1.05 -17.21
N GLU A 89 -4.32 0.22 -17.59
CA GLU A 89 -4.87 0.59 -18.89
C GLU A 89 -3.87 0.26 -19.99
N LYS A 90 -4.32 -0.33 -21.11
CA LYS A 90 -3.42 -0.76 -22.20
C LYS A 90 -2.53 0.36 -22.76
N LYS A 91 -3.03 1.61 -22.70
CA LYS A 91 -2.33 2.83 -23.14
C LYS A 91 -1.18 3.28 -22.23
N SER A 92 -1.01 2.70 -21.03
CA SER A 92 0.09 3.03 -20.11
C SER A 92 1.24 2.02 -20.17
N VAL A 93 1.26 1.14 -21.18
CA VAL A 93 2.34 0.17 -21.41
C VAL A 93 3.18 0.66 -22.57
N ASP A 94 4.25 1.39 -22.27
CA ASP A 94 5.26 1.76 -23.27
C ASP A 94 6.15 0.55 -23.56
N LYS A 95 6.50 0.37 -24.84
CA LYS A 95 7.56 -0.58 -25.24
C LYS A 95 8.90 0.02 -24.79
N ILE A 96 9.56 -0.65 -23.85
CA ILE A 96 10.98 -0.41 -23.52
C ILE A 96 11.84 -1.00 -24.63
#